data_AF-A0A5N5GTS0-F1
#
_entry.id   AF-A0A5N5GTS0-F1
#
_cell.length_a   1.000
_cell.length_b   1.000
_cell.length_c   1.000
_cell.angle_alpha   90.00
_cell.angle_beta   90.00
_cell.angle_gamma   90.00
#
_symmetry.space_group_name_H-M   'P 1'
#
loop_
_entity.id
_entity.type
_entity.pdbx_description
1 polymer ?
#
loop_
_entity_poly.entity_id
_entity_poly.type
_entity_poly.pdbx_seq_one_letter_code
_entity_poly.pdbx_strand_id
1 'polypeptide(L)'
;MADNLDQCSPLLQEILNSLSQSVDEPQTSVSELISFLNSTLDAALSDPENEDAKANAFRALTKVHQFVSTPSLDQAIIEALSFELPMAVSKFGGVSDGCLELVECTIDCFISMCSPRDMLSILCEALAPPSETIRDSGYIAPLLTGLSKVFLSLQRRHFEQVKVAVPIIVKVLKGRSLELEDEDPEFKNLFDRAMGIANSIRAVCLKLEGVESEKLRALLGLYVVQIMAVVSMNHNVASSQPFVLQLSSFFPFCGLSYLGVITGSDVDKITRAVVGEDEDDYMSCLSDVKCGASLSVIWGHASDDVAGAAEEDLNSVKDELKDNQTERWQAVGMLKHILAPATLPWELKRHAINFLICITDGNISHCDEHNDFSSYMTTLFAALQAVQMIIMYASDTVLRKNAFEAFKRILADIPASQRFDMLKSLIINSNSSSMIAILLDIVKGELHKESCQNVGNDELPQAKPPTLFWTANVLELVELILKPPEGGPPSFPEDTDKVLSALNLYRFVLIKESTGKTNHTGVISRSNLQKAYKGWLLPLRTQVTALMAETRNDYELPLDALCTLNPIELVLYRCIELVEDQLKQQSM
;
A
#
# COMPACT_ATOMS: atom_id res chain seq x y z
N MET A 1 -45.33 -32.65 -3.11
CA MET A 1 -43.86 -32.58 -3.26
C MET A 1 -43.19 -33.29 -2.09
N ALA A 2 -43.51 -34.57 -1.86
CA ALA A 2 -43.05 -35.31 -0.68
C ALA A 2 -42.40 -36.68 -0.97
N ASP A 3 -42.27 -37.10 -2.24
CA ASP A 3 -41.92 -38.49 -2.57
C ASP A 3 -40.67 -38.66 -3.47
N ASN A 4 -39.64 -37.83 -3.33
CA ASN A 4 -38.39 -38.00 -4.10
C ASN A 4 -37.09 -37.96 -3.25
N LEU A 5 -37.19 -38.23 -1.93
CA LEU A 5 -36.04 -38.27 -1.01
C LEU A 5 -35.29 -39.62 -0.97
N ASP A 6 -35.76 -40.65 -1.68
CA ASP A 6 -35.37 -42.05 -1.42
C ASP A 6 -34.39 -42.70 -2.42
N GLN A 7 -33.79 -41.96 -3.34
CA GLN A 7 -32.63 -42.46 -4.11
C GLN A 7 -31.32 -41.89 -3.57
N CYS A 8 -30.98 -42.25 -2.35
CA CYS A 8 -29.64 -42.00 -1.83
C CYS A 8 -28.67 -43.06 -2.37
N SER A 9 -27.41 -42.71 -2.60
CA SER A 9 -26.40 -43.70 -2.96
C SER A 9 -26.33 -44.76 -1.84
N PRO A 10 -26.62 -46.05 -2.09
CA PRO A 10 -26.60 -47.09 -1.07
C PRO A 10 -25.23 -47.20 -0.39
N LEU A 11 -24.18 -46.83 -1.12
CA LEU A 11 -22.80 -46.75 -0.62
C LEU A 11 -22.64 -45.73 0.52
N LEU A 12 -23.24 -44.53 0.42
CA LEU A 12 -23.16 -43.53 1.49
C LEU A 12 -23.84 -44.05 2.77
N GLN A 13 -24.99 -44.70 2.63
CA GLN A 13 -25.69 -45.26 3.78
C GLN A 13 -24.89 -46.40 4.44
N GLU A 14 -24.20 -47.22 3.65
CA GLU A 14 -23.31 -48.26 4.15
C GLU A 14 -22.14 -47.69 4.95
N ILE A 15 -21.48 -46.64 4.43
CA ILE A 15 -20.38 -45.95 5.12
C ILE A 15 -20.86 -45.34 6.45
N LEU A 16 -22.00 -44.63 6.46
CA LEU A 16 -22.56 -44.02 7.67
C LEU A 16 -22.98 -45.08 8.71
N ASN A 17 -23.53 -46.21 8.27
CA ASN A 17 -23.85 -47.33 9.16
C ASN A 17 -22.57 -47.95 9.74
N SER A 18 -21.51 -48.11 8.94
CA SER A 18 -20.20 -48.59 9.38
C SER A 18 -19.62 -47.67 10.47
N LEU A 19 -19.63 -46.34 10.23
CA LEU A 19 -19.24 -45.32 11.20
C LEU A 19 -19.99 -45.43 12.54
N SER A 20 -21.31 -45.68 12.50
CA SER A 20 -22.11 -45.82 13.72
C SER A 20 -21.76 -47.07 14.55
N GLN A 21 -21.13 -48.07 13.93
CA GLN A 21 -20.79 -49.35 14.56
C GLN A 21 -19.31 -49.45 14.95
N SER A 22 -18.43 -48.62 14.39
CA SER A 22 -16.98 -48.65 14.58
C SER A 22 -16.50 -47.77 15.75
N VAL A 23 -16.92 -48.11 16.97
CA VAL A 23 -16.53 -47.36 18.19
C VAL A 23 -15.02 -47.45 18.50
N ASP A 24 -14.36 -48.56 18.13
CA ASP A 24 -12.95 -48.80 18.48
C ASP A 24 -11.94 -48.27 17.43
N GLU A 25 -12.30 -48.18 16.14
CA GLU A 25 -11.43 -47.69 15.05
C GLU A 25 -12.21 -46.91 13.97
N PRO A 26 -12.72 -45.70 14.28
CA PRO A 26 -13.56 -44.94 13.36
C PRO A 26 -12.81 -44.39 12.15
N GLN A 27 -11.46 -44.28 12.20
CA GLN A 27 -10.66 -43.57 11.19
C GLN A 27 -10.81 -44.13 9.76
N THR A 28 -10.85 -45.46 9.60
CA THR A 28 -11.01 -46.08 8.28
C THR A 28 -12.31 -45.66 7.62
N SER A 29 -13.41 -45.68 8.38
CA SER A 29 -14.74 -45.29 7.88
C SER A 29 -14.86 -43.77 7.67
N VAL A 30 -14.14 -42.96 8.46
CA VAL A 30 -13.99 -41.52 8.20
C VAL A 30 -13.31 -41.30 6.85
N SER A 31 -12.16 -41.93 6.59
CA SER A 31 -11.46 -41.79 5.30
C SER A 31 -12.32 -42.24 4.11
N GLU A 32 -13.11 -43.31 4.26
CA GLU A 32 -14.08 -43.75 3.24
C GLU A 32 -15.16 -42.70 2.98
N LEU A 33 -15.69 -42.07 4.03
CA LEU A 33 -16.66 -40.98 3.91
C LEU A 33 -16.06 -39.77 3.18
N ILE A 34 -14.85 -39.36 3.55
CA ILE A 34 -14.16 -38.23 2.93
C ILE A 34 -13.86 -38.51 1.45
N SER A 35 -13.43 -39.73 1.13
CA SER A 35 -13.23 -40.18 -0.26
C SER A 35 -14.52 -40.14 -1.08
N PHE A 36 -15.63 -40.63 -0.52
CA PHE A 36 -16.95 -40.56 -1.16
C PHE A 36 -17.39 -39.11 -1.41
N LEU A 37 -17.21 -38.23 -0.43
CA LEU A 37 -17.54 -36.81 -0.54
C LEU A 37 -16.70 -36.11 -1.62
N ASN A 38 -15.38 -36.31 -1.63
CA ASN A 38 -14.52 -35.72 -2.66
C ASN A 38 -14.93 -36.20 -4.07
N SER A 39 -15.21 -37.49 -4.26
CA SER A 39 -15.69 -38.02 -5.54
C SER A 39 -17.04 -37.41 -5.97
N THR A 40 -17.96 -37.21 -5.02
CA THR A 40 -19.24 -36.56 -5.26
C THR A 40 -19.07 -35.09 -5.64
N LEU A 41 -18.16 -34.40 -4.98
CA LEU A 41 -17.82 -33.01 -5.28
C LEU A 41 -17.17 -32.88 -6.67
N ASP A 42 -16.18 -33.72 -6.98
CA ASP A 42 -15.49 -33.71 -8.28
C ASP A 42 -16.49 -33.89 -9.42
N ALA A 43 -17.49 -34.75 -9.25
CA ALA A 43 -18.56 -34.94 -10.22
C ALA A 43 -19.44 -33.68 -10.40
N ALA A 44 -19.71 -32.94 -9.33
CA ALA A 44 -20.51 -31.71 -9.36
C ALA A 44 -19.73 -30.52 -9.95
N LEU A 45 -18.42 -30.44 -9.70
CA LEU A 45 -17.56 -29.37 -10.21
C LEU A 45 -17.11 -29.59 -11.66
N SER A 46 -17.00 -30.85 -12.10
CA SER A 46 -16.58 -31.17 -13.48
C SER A 46 -17.56 -30.70 -14.55
N ASP A 47 -18.84 -30.57 -14.21
CA ASP A 47 -19.88 -30.07 -15.11
C ASP A 47 -20.85 -29.14 -14.34
N PRO A 48 -20.56 -27.83 -14.27
CA PRO A 48 -21.37 -26.87 -13.52
C PRO A 48 -22.81 -26.69 -14.03
N GLU A 49 -23.15 -27.17 -15.22
CA GLU A 49 -24.52 -27.12 -15.76
C GLU A 49 -25.32 -28.39 -15.44
N ASN A 50 -24.67 -29.40 -14.84
CA ASN A 50 -25.30 -30.67 -14.48
C ASN A 50 -26.07 -30.55 -13.15
N GLU A 51 -27.34 -30.17 -13.25
CA GLU A 51 -28.25 -30.06 -12.11
C GLU A 51 -28.43 -31.38 -11.34
N ASP A 52 -28.32 -32.54 -12.00
CA ASP A 52 -28.41 -33.84 -11.32
C ASP A 52 -27.18 -34.08 -10.42
N ALA A 53 -25.98 -33.68 -10.86
CA ALA A 53 -24.76 -33.78 -10.07
C ALA A 53 -24.81 -32.85 -8.85
N LYS A 54 -25.28 -31.61 -9.02
CA LYS A 54 -25.51 -30.68 -7.89
C LYS A 54 -26.56 -31.21 -6.91
N ALA A 55 -27.68 -31.75 -7.41
CA ALA A 55 -28.72 -32.32 -6.58
C ALA A 55 -28.22 -33.56 -5.79
N ASN A 56 -27.35 -34.37 -6.41
CA ASN A 56 -26.70 -35.50 -5.74
C ASN A 56 -25.74 -35.02 -4.64
N ALA A 57 -24.93 -34.00 -4.89
CA ALA A 57 -24.06 -33.38 -3.90
C ALA A 57 -24.85 -32.84 -2.70
N PHE A 58 -25.94 -32.09 -2.96
CA PHE A 58 -26.84 -31.58 -1.93
C PHE A 58 -27.46 -32.72 -1.09
N ARG A 59 -27.90 -33.80 -1.73
CA ARG A 59 -28.48 -34.98 -1.06
C ARG A 59 -27.44 -35.71 -0.19
N ALA A 60 -26.23 -35.88 -0.69
CA ALA A 60 -25.14 -36.50 0.05
C ALA A 60 -24.83 -35.70 1.33
N LEU A 61 -24.65 -34.38 1.20
CA LEU A 61 -24.49 -33.49 2.36
C LEU A 61 -25.67 -33.58 3.32
N THR A 62 -26.90 -33.69 2.82
CA THR A 62 -28.10 -33.73 3.68
C THR A 62 -28.07 -34.96 4.59
N LYS A 63 -27.64 -36.11 4.05
CA LYS A 63 -27.47 -37.32 4.84
C LYS A 63 -26.33 -37.23 5.84
N VAL A 64 -25.20 -36.64 5.44
CA VAL A 64 -24.08 -36.40 6.36
C VAL A 64 -24.51 -35.49 7.51
N HIS A 65 -25.18 -34.39 7.21
CA HIS A 65 -25.71 -33.47 8.21
C HIS A 65 -26.70 -34.16 9.17
N GLN A 66 -27.64 -34.94 8.63
CA GLN A 66 -28.58 -35.74 9.44
C GLN A 66 -27.85 -36.72 10.36
N PHE A 67 -26.81 -37.37 9.86
CA PHE A 67 -26.00 -38.29 10.65
C PHE A 67 -25.29 -37.59 11.80
N VAL A 68 -24.56 -36.51 11.52
CA VAL A 68 -23.82 -35.73 12.53
C VAL A 68 -24.76 -35.08 13.55
N SER A 69 -25.96 -34.68 13.13
CA SER A 69 -26.99 -34.10 14.01
C SER A 69 -27.70 -35.14 14.89
N THR A 70 -27.35 -36.42 14.80
CA THR A 70 -28.02 -37.48 15.56
C THR A 70 -27.65 -37.38 17.04
N PRO A 71 -28.61 -37.20 17.96
CA PRO A 71 -28.34 -36.92 19.38
C PRO A 71 -27.72 -38.07 20.17
N SER A 72 -27.61 -39.27 19.58
CA SER A 72 -27.02 -40.46 20.19
C SER A 72 -25.66 -40.85 19.60
N LEU A 73 -25.01 -39.95 18.84
CA LEU A 73 -23.70 -40.24 18.26
C LEU A 73 -22.63 -40.28 19.35
N ASP A 74 -21.76 -41.29 19.29
CA ASP A 74 -20.70 -41.47 20.28
C ASP A 74 -19.64 -40.36 20.18
N GLN A 75 -19.10 -39.93 21.32
CA GLN A 75 -18.11 -38.85 21.40
C GLN A 75 -16.82 -39.16 20.63
N ALA A 76 -16.38 -40.43 20.61
CA ALA A 76 -15.19 -40.82 19.85
C ALA A 76 -15.41 -40.67 18.33
N ILE A 77 -16.63 -40.92 17.86
CA ILE A 77 -16.99 -40.72 16.45
C ILE A 77 -17.03 -39.22 16.13
N ILE A 78 -17.60 -38.40 17.02
CA ILE A 78 -17.63 -36.94 16.87
C ILE A 78 -16.22 -36.36 16.79
N GLU A 79 -15.33 -36.78 17.69
CA GLU A 79 -13.93 -36.36 17.69
C GLU A 79 -13.23 -36.76 16.38
N ALA A 80 -13.37 -38.02 15.95
CA ALA A 80 -12.77 -38.49 14.71
C ALA A 80 -13.29 -37.72 13.48
N LEU A 81 -14.59 -37.46 13.39
CA LEU A 81 -15.17 -36.68 12.29
C LEU A 81 -14.75 -35.21 12.35
N SER A 82 -14.60 -34.62 13.54
CA SER A 82 -14.29 -33.20 13.69
C SER A 82 -12.96 -32.80 13.06
N PHE A 83 -11.98 -33.70 12.98
CA PHE A 83 -10.66 -33.39 12.39
C PHE A 83 -10.70 -33.22 10.87
N GLU A 84 -11.47 -34.05 10.14
CA GLU A 84 -11.42 -34.09 8.68
C GLU A 84 -12.69 -33.55 8.02
N LEU A 85 -13.85 -33.78 8.64
CA LEU A 85 -15.13 -33.52 8.00
C LEU A 85 -15.38 -32.02 7.76
N PRO A 86 -15.10 -31.08 8.68
CA PRO A 86 -15.31 -29.65 8.44
C PRO A 86 -14.63 -29.15 7.16
N MET A 87 -13.39 -29.59 6.92
CA MET A 87 -12.67 -29.26 5.69
C MET A 87 -13.35 -29.89 4.47
N ALA A 88 -13.66 -31.19 4.50
CA ALA A 88 -14.25 -31.88 3.36
C ALA A 88 -15.63 -31.33 2.97
N VAL A 89 -16.51 -31.05 3.95
CA VAL A 89 -17.83 -30.48 3.66
C VAL A 89 -17.74 -29.03 3.21
N SER A 90 -16.78 -28.25 3.71
CA SER A 90 -16.61 -26.84 3.31
C SER A 90 -16.49 -26.68 1.79
N LYS A 91 -15.82 -27.60 1.11
CA LYS A 91 -15.63 -27.62 -0.35
C LYS A 91 -16.92 -27.59 -1.16
N PHE A 92 -18.03 -28.04 -0.58
CA PHE A 92 -19.32 -28.01 -1.26
C PHE A 92 -20.01 -26.64 -1.25
N GLY A 93 -19.49 -25.66 -0.49
CA GLY A 93 -20.10 -24.33 -0.41
C GLY A 93 -20.18 -23.60 -1.75
N GLY A 94 -19.33 -23.95 -2.72
CA GLY A 94 -19.36 -23.40 -4.09
C GLY A 94 -20.33 -24.09 -5.05
N VAL A 95 -20.98 -25.18 -4.64
CA VAL A 95 -21.83 -25.99 -5.54
C VAL A 95 -23.21 -25.37 -5.73
N SER A 96 -23.82 -24.87 -4.65
CA SER A 96 -25.10 -24.14 -4.66
C SER A 96 -25.33 -23.45 -3.31
N ASP A 97 -26.21 -22.46 -3.26
CA ASP A 97 -26.61 -21.79 -2.00
C ASP A 97 -27.16 -22.78 -0.97
N GLY A 98 -27.93 -23.78 -1.42
CA GLY A 98 -28.44 -24.83 -0.53
C GLY A 98 -27.32 -25.70 0.06
N CYS A 99 -26.28 -26.01 -0.72
CA CYS A 99 -25.10 -26.70 -0.20
C CYS A 99 -24.37 -25.82 0.82
N LEU A 100 -24.19 -24.52 0.56
CA LEU A 100 -23.54 -23.59 1.47
C LEU A 100 -24.26 -23.54 2.83
N GLU A 101 -25.59 -23.34 2.83
CA GLU A 101 -26.38 -23.31 4.07
C GLU A 101 -26.22 -24.60 4.90
N LEU A 102 -26.22 -25.75 4.22
CA LEU A 102 -26.12 -27.05 4.85
C LEU A 102 -24.72 -27.35 5.40
N VAL A 103 -23.69 -26.88 4.70
CA VAL A 103 -22.30 -26.91 5.17
C VAL A 103 -22.16 -26.06 6.43
N GLU A 104 -22.69 -24.84 6.43
CA GLU A 104 -22.68 -23.97 7.62
C GLU A 104 -23.43 -24.61 8.79
N CYS A 105 -24.60 -25.22 8.55
CA CYS A 105 -25.33 -25.98 9.57
C CYS A 105 -24.52 -27.17 10.12
N THR A 106 -23.78 -27.87 9.26
CA THR A 106 -22.95 -29.01 9.67
C THR A 106 -21.76 -28.57 10.51
N ILE A 107 -21.10 -27.48 10.14
CA ILE A 107 -20.03 -26.87 10.94
C ILE A 107 -20.58 -26.41 12.30
N ASP A 108 -21.78 -25.83 12.33
CA ASP A 108 -22.44 -25.41 13.58
C ASP A 108 -22.67 -26.59 14.54
N CYS A 109 -23.04 -27.77 14.04
CA CYS A 109 -23.13 -28.98 14.85
C CYS A 109 -21.80 -29.27 15.56
N PHE A 110 -20.68 -29.28 14.83
CA PHE A 110 -19.36 -29.49 15.42
C PHE A 110 -18.98 -28.40 16.42
N ILE A 111 -19.27 -27.13 16.12
CA ILE A 111 -19.02 -26.02 17.07
C ILE A 111 -19.78 -26.23 18.38
N SER A 112 -20.99 -26.79 18.33
CA SER A 112 -21.80 -27.07 19.52
C SER A 112 -21.39 -28.32 20.31
N MET A 113 -20.77 -29.30 19.63
CA MET A 113 -20.46 -30.62 20.19
C MET A 113 -18.99 -30.77 20.60
N CYS A 114 -18.10 -29.98 20.02
CA CYS A 114 -16.66 -30.03 20.28
C CYS A 114 -16.18 -28.88 21.18
N SER A 115 -14.97 -29.02 21.72
CA SER A 115 -14.30 -27.95 22.46
C SER A 115 -14.04 -26.74 21.54
N PRO A 116 -14.40 -25.49 21.93
CA PRO A 116 -14.19 -24.30 21.11
C PRO A 116 -12.73 -24.08 20.73
N ARG A 117 -11.79 -24.46 21.61
CA ARG A 117 -10.35 -24.34 21.35
C ARG A 117 -9.90 -25.31 20.25
N ASP A 118 -10.44 -26.53 20.26
CA ASP A 118 -10.05 -27.55 19.28
C ASP A 118 -10.67 -27.22 17.93
N MET A 119 -11.94 -26.78 17.92
CA MET A 119 -12.59 -26.27 16.72
C MET A 119 -11.89 -25.06 16.11
N LEU A 120 -11.34 -24.17 16.95
CA LEU A 120 -10.52 -23.07 16.45
C LEU A 120 -9.29 -23.57 15.69
N SER A 121 -8.57 -24.54 16.26
CA SER A 121 -7.39 -25.13 15.61
C SER A 121 -7.75 -25.83 14.31
N ILE A 122 -8.81 -26.66 14.34
CA ILE A 122 -9.30 -27.42 13.19
C ILE A 122 -9.70 -26.49 12.04
N LEU A 123 -10.51 -25.46 12.31
CA LEU A 123 -10.97 -24.55 11.27
C LEU A 123 -9.82 -23.67 10.73
N CYS A 124 -8.88 -23.27 11.57
CA CYS A 124 -7.67 -22.57 11.12
C CYS A 124 -6.80 -23.44 10.21
N GLU A 125 -6.63 -24.73 10.53
CA GLU A 125 -5.90 -25.69 9.69
C GLU A 125 -6.62 -25.93 8.36
N ALA A 126 -7.95 -26.10 8.39
CA ALA A 126 -8.78 -26.23 7.20
C ALA A 126 -8.75 -24.99 6.29
N LEU A 127 -8.56 -23.80 6.88
CA LEU A 127 -8.43 -22.53 6.15
C LEU A 127 -7.03 -22.33 5.56
N ALA A 128 -6.00 -23.06 6.04
CA ALA A 128 -4.61 -22.91 5.63
C ALA A 128 -4.05 -24.07 4.78
N PRO A 129 -4.76 -24.64 3.78
CA PRO A 129 -4.21 -25.74 2.99
C PRO A 129 -3.05 -25.27 2.10
N PRO A 130 -2.13 -26.18 1.70
CA PRO A 130 -1.02 -25.85 0.82
C PRO A 130 -1.49 -25.29 -0.53
N SER A 131 -0.76 -24.28 -1.00
CA SER A 131 -1.06 -23.36 -2.11
C SER A 131 -1.42 -23.99 -3.47
N GLU A 132 -1.25 -25.30 -3.64
CA GLU A 132 -1.50 -26.00 -4.91
C GLU A 132 -2.96 -26.48 -5.08
N THR A 133 -3.79 -26.44 -4.03
CA THR A 133 -5.17 -26.97 -4.04
C THR A 133 -6.28 -25.92 -4.14
N ILE A 134 -5.92 -24.63 -4.19
CA ILE A 134 -6.88 -23.52 -4.03
C ILE A 134 -7.39 -23.03 -5.39
N ARG A 135 -8.06 -23.90 -6.16
CA ARG A 135 -8.77 -23.46 -7.38
C ARG A 135 -10.22 -23.07 -7.11
N ASP A 136 -10.86 -23.69 -6.12
CA ASP A 136 -12.28 -23.44 -5.83
C ASP A 136 -12.43 -22.65 -4.53
N SER A 137 -13.26 -21.62 -4.59
CA SER A 137 -13.31 -20.53 -3.63
C SER A 137 -14.44 -20.69 -2.59
N GLY A 138 -15.47 -21.47 -2.93
CA GLY A 138 -16.65 -21.69 -2.10
C GLY A 138 -16.45 -22.36 -0.74
N TYR A 139 -15.24 -22.85 -0.42
CA TYR A 139 -14.94 -23.45 0.89
C TYR A 139 -14.48 -22.45 1.95
N ILE A 140 -13.99 -21.27 1.53
CA ILE A 140 -13.45 -20.25 2.45
C ILE A 140 -14.59 -19.61 3.25
N ALA A 141 -15.68 -19.24 2.57
CA ALA A 141 -16.82 -18.58 3.19
C ALA A 141 -17.40 -19.34 4.40
N PRO A 142 -17.76 -20.63 4.32
CA PRO A 142 -18.31 -21.36 5.46
C PRO A 142 -17.31 -21.53 6.61
N LEU A 143 -16.00 -21.66 6.32
CA LEU A 143 -14.97 -21.74 7.36
C LEU A 143 -14.81 -20.41 8.11
N LEU A 144 -14.86 -19.28 7.42
CA LEU A 144 -14.86 -17.95 8.05
C LEU A 144 -16.12 -17.74 8.91
N THR A 145 -17.30 -18.16 8.41
CA THR A 145 -18.54 -18.17 9.21
C THR A 145 -18.35 -19.00 10.47
N GLY A 146 -17.79 -20.21 10.36
CA GLY A 146 -17.51 -21.09 11.49
C GLY A 146 -16.58 -20.44 12.51
N LEU A 147 -15.46 -19.85 12.07
CA LEU A 147 -14.51 -19.15 12.95
C LEU A 147 -15.17 -17.99 13.72
N SER A 148 -16.06 -17.23 13.07
CA SER A 148 -16.81 -16.15 13.72
C SER A 148 -17.64 -16.68 14.91
N LYS A 149 -18.31 -17.82 14.73
CA LYS A 149 -19.10 -18.48 15.78
C LYS A 149 -18.22 -19.11 16.85
N VAL A 150 -17.09 -19.71 16.48
CA VAL A 150 -16.11 -20.27 17.43
C VAL A 150 -15.60 -19.19 18.38
N PHE A 151 -15.27 -18.00 17.88
CA PHE A 151 -14.84 -16.87 18.71
C PHE A 151 -15.85 -16.54 19.81
N LEU A 152 -17.15 -16.54 19.49
CA LEU A 152 -18.21 -16.27 20.45
C LEU A 152 -18.33 -17.34 21.54
N SER A 153 -17.95 -18.58 21.23
CA SER A 153 -17.99 -19.76 22.11
C SER A 153 -16.73 -19.92 22.98
N LEU A 154 -15.67 -19.15 22.73
CA LEU A 154 -14.46 -19.20 23.54
C LEU A 154 -14.74 -18.84 25.01
N GLN A 155 -14.17 -19.63 25.93
CA GLN A 155 -14.42 -19.47 27.37
C GLN A 155 -13.28 -18.77 28.14
N ARG A 156 -12.04 -18.87 27.65
CA ARG A 156 -10.84 -18.37 28.35
C ARG A 156 -9.76 -18.00 27.33
N ARG A 157 -8.77 -17.18 27.72
CA ARG A 157 -7.61 -16.82 26.87
C ARG A 157 -8.04 -16.28 25.51
N HIS A 158 -9.07 -15.44 25.51
CA HIS A 158 -9.71 -14.93 24.29
C HIS A 158 -8.71 -14.20 23.40
N PHE A 159 -7.86 -13.37 24.02
CA PHE A 159 -6.82 -12.64 23.30
C PHE A 159 -5.82 -13.59 22.61
N GLU A 160 -5.24 -14.54 23.32
CA GLU A 160 -4.23 -15.45 22.77
C GLU A 160 -4.81 -16.29 21.63
N GLN A 161 -6.05 -16.77 21.80
CA GLN A 161 -6.71 -17.60 20.80
C GLN A 161 -7.06 -16.81 19.53
N VAL A 162 -7.66 -15.62 19.67
CA VAL A 162 -7.98 -14.76 18.52
C VAL A 162 -6.70 -14.25 17.85
N LYS A 163 -5.65 -13.91 18.63
CA LYS A 163 -4.34 -13.47 18.11
C LYS A 163 -3.74 -14.50 17.16
N VAL A 164 -3.83 -15.80 17.48
CA VAL A 164 -3.30 -16.88 16.62
C VAL A 164 -4.10 -17.01 15.32
N ALA A 165 -5.42 -16.83 15.36
CA ALA A 165 -6.28 -17.04 14.19
C ALA A 165 -6.25 -15.87 13.18
N VAL A 166 -6.11 -14.63 13.67
CA VAL A 166 -6.16 -13.42 12.83
C VAL A 166 -5.18 -13.44 11.64
N PRO A 167 -3.88 -13.77 11.80
CA PRO A 167 -2.94 -13.86 10.69
C PRO A 167 -3.36 -14.84 9.59
N ILE A 168 -3.93 -15.99 9.99
CA ILE A 168 -4.39 -17.04 9.06
C ILE A 168 -5.58 -16.51 8.24
N ILE A 169 -6.57 -15.93 8.93
CA ILE A 169 -7.74 -15.32 8.31
C ILE A 169 -7.33 -14.22 7.32
N VAL A 170 -6.47 -13.29 7.75
CA VAL A 170 -6.02 -12.17 6.91
C VAL A 170 -5.26 -12.67 5.69
N LYS A 171 -4.38 -13.66 5.84
CA LYS A 171 -3.60 -14.22 4.73
C LYS A 171 -4.52 -14.79 3.64
N VAL A 172 -5.58 -15.50 4.05
CA VAL A 172 -6.54 -16.12 3.14
C VAL A 172 -7.44 -15.07 2.48
N LEU A 173 -7.94 -14.11 3.25
CA LEU A 173 -8.72 -12.98 2.72
C LEU A 173 -7.93 -12.17 1.70
N LYS A 174 -6.66 -11.85 2.00
CA LYS A 174 -5.77 -11.13 1.09
C LYS A 174 -5.47 -11.96 -0.17
N GLY A 175 -5.12 -13.24 0.00
CA GLY A 175 -4.86 -14.14 -1.12
C GLY A 175 -6.04 -14.20 -2.08
N ARG A 176 -7.26 -14.39 -1.58
CA ARG A 176 -8.44 -14.45 -2.43
C ARG A 176 -8.90 -13.12 -3.00
N SER A 177 -8.86 -12.03 -2.24
CA SER A 177 -9.22 -10.72 -2.78
C SER A 177 -8.37 -10.35 -4.00
N LEU A 178 -7.10 -10.75 -4.04
CA LEU A 178 -6.23 -10.50 -5.20
C LEU A 178 -6.61 -11.30 -6.46
N GLU A 179 -7.39 -12.38 -6.32
CA GLU A 179 -7.81 -13.24 -7.42
C GLU A 179 -9.21 -12.92 -7.96
N LEU A 180 -10.03 -12.21 -7.18
CA LEU A 180 -11.41 -11.87 -7.54
C LEU A 180 -11.46 -10.67 -8.48
N GLU A 181 -12.42 -10.70 -9.41
CA GLU A 181 -12.76 -9.56 -10.26
C GLU A 181 -13.85 -8.68 -9.60
N ASP A 182 -14.00 -7.44 -10.06
CA ASP A 182 -14.86 -6.41 -9.45
C ASP A 182 -16.35 -6.76 -9.36
N GLU A 183 -16.84 -7.55 -10.30
CA GLU A 183 -18.26 -7.91 -10.42
C GLU A 183 -18.56 -9.31 -9.86
N ASP A 184 -17.57 -9.98 -9.28
CA ASP A 184 -17.73 -11.31 -8.72
C ASP A 184 -18.65 -11.28 -7.48
N PRO A 185 -19.80 -11.98 -7.47
CA PRO A 185 -20.66 -12.05 -6.29
C PRO A 185 -19.94 -12.61 -5.06
N GLU A 186 -18.86 -13.37 -5.24
CA GLU A 186 -18.03 -13.89 -4.18
C GLU A 186 -17.27 -12.79 -3.41
N PHE A 187 -16.92 -11.68 -4.07
CA PHE A 187 -16.30 -10.53 -3.39
C PHE A 187 -17.17 -10.07 -2.23
N LYS A 188 -18.47 -9.88 -2.48
CA LYS A 188 -19.41 -9.46 -1.45
C LYS A 188 -19.49 -10.48 -0.33
N ASN A 189 -19.66 -11.76 -0.67
CA ASN A 189 -19.76 -12.84 0.30
C ASN A 189 -18.51 -12.90 1.21
N LEU A 190 -17.31 -12.83 0.62
CA LEU A 190 -16.04 -12.87 1.34
C LEU A 190 -15.92 -11.75 2.38
N PHE A 191 -16.23 -10.51 1.99
CA PHE A 191 -16.13 -9.37 2.90
C PHE A 191 -17.29 -9.29 3.91
N ASP A 192 -18.47 -9.81 3.59
CA ASP A 192 -19.53 -10.03 4.58
C ASP A 192 -19.06 -10.99 5.69
N ARG A 193 -18.32 -12.06 5.33
CA ARG A 193 -17.72 -12.97 6.33
C ARG A 193 -16.59 -12.31 7.12
N ALA A 194 -15.75 -11.49 6.48
CA ALA A 194 -14.74 -10.69 7.18
C ALA A 194 -15.38 -9.73 8.21
N MET A 195 -16.53 -9.14 7.88
CA MET A 195 -17.29 -8.32 8.83
C MET A 195 -17.86 -9.17 9.98
N GLY A 196 -18.32 -10.39 9.70
CA GLY A 196 -18.73 -11.36 10.71
C GLY A 196 -17.63 -11.64 11.74
N ILE A 197 -16.37 -11.77 11.29
CA ILE A 197 -15.20 -11.91 12.16
C ILE A 197 -15.01 -10.67 13.04
N ALA A 198 -14.98 -9.47 12.46
CA ALA A 198 -14.84 -8.21 13.23
C ALA A 198 -15.92 -8.05 14.31
N ASN A 199 -17.18 -8.31 13.94
CA ASN A 199 -18.31 -8.28 14.86
C ASN A 199 -18.18 -9.29 15.99
N SER A 200 -17.68 -10.50 15.68
CA SER A 200 -17.48 -11.54 16.68
C SER A 200 -16.38 -11.17 17.67
N ILE A 201 -15.26 -10.62 17.19
CA ILE A 201 -14.19 -10.12 18.07
C ILE A 201 -14.72 -8.99 18.96
N ARG A 202 -15.48 -8.03 18.41
CA ARG A 202 -16.13 -6.95 19.20
C ARG A 202 -17.07 -7.51 20.26
N ALA A 203 -17.89 -8.49 19.92
CA ALA A 203 -18.82 -9.14 20.85
C ALA A 203 -18.08 -9.88 21.98
N VAL A 204 -16.93 -10.48 21.70
CA VAL A 204 -16.06 -11.08 22.72
C VAL A 204 -15.45 -9.97 23.60
N CYS A 205 -14.92 -8.89 23.01
CA CYS A 205 -14.37 -7.75 23.77
C CYS A 205 -15.36 -7.19 24.79
N LEU A 206 -16.64 -7.07 24.41
CA LEU A 206 -17.71 -6.53 25.26
C LEU A 206 -18.01 -7.40 26.50
N LYS A 207 -17.61 -8.67 26.49
CA LYS A 207 -17.75 -9.58 27.63
C LYS A 207 -16.55 -9.57 28.58
N LEU A 208 -15.46 -8.89 28.19
CA LEU A 208 -14.20 -8.86 28.92
C LEU A 208 -13.97 -7.48 29.57
N GLU A 209 -13.27 -7.47 30.69
CA GLU A 209 -12.89 -6.26 31.42
C GLU A 209 -11.36 -6.14 31.55
N GLY A 210 -10.86 -4.92 31.78
CA GLY A 210 -9.44 -4.66 32.02
C GLY A 210 -8.52 -4.93 30.83
N VAL A 211 -7.30 -5.37 31.12
CA VAL A 211 -6.18 -5.46 30.15
C VAL A 211 -6.47 -6.43 29.00
N GLU A 212 -7.16 -7.55 29.25
CA GLU A 212 -7.51 -8.50 28.19
C GLU A 212 -8.48 -7.87 27.17
N SER A 213 -9.45 -7.07 27.65
CA SER A 213 -10.37 -6.31 26.79
C SER A 213 -9.63 -5.27 25.94
N GLU A 214 -8.66 -4.57 26.53
CA GLU A 214 -7.83 -3.59 25.82
C GLU A 214 -6.98 -4.22 24.72
N LYS A 215 -6.33 -5.36 25.01
CA LYS A 215 -5.53 -6.09 24.02
C LYS A 215 -6.38 -6.61 22.87
N LEU A 216 -7.57 -7.16 23.15
CA LEU A 216 -8.46 -7.66 22.10
C LEU A 216 -9.07 -6.52 21.28
N ARG A 217 -9.35 -5.37 21.90
CA ARG A 217 -9.74 -4.13 21.21
C ARG A 217 -8.63 -3.62 20.28
N ALA A 218 -7.37 -3.64 20.73
CA ALA A 218 -6.22 -3.29 19.91
C ALA A 218 -6.06 -4.26 18.72
N LEU A 219 -6.22 -5.57 18.94
CA LEU A 219 -6.20 -6.58 17.89
C LEU A 219 -7.33 -6.38 16.87
N LEU A 220 -8.54 -6.04 17.33
CA LEU A 220 -9.64 -5.68 16.45
C LEU A 220 -9.30 -4.44 15.61
N GLY A 221 -8.69 -3.41 16.22
CA GLY A 221 -8.22 -2.22 15.51
C GLY A 221 -7.27 -2.57 14.37
N LEU A 222 -6.27 -3.42 14.63
CA LEU A 222 -5.32 -3.91 13.62
C LEU A 222 -6.03 -4.71 12.51
N TYR A 223 -6.93 -5.62 12.89
CA TYR A 223 -7.72 -6.39 11.94
C TYR A 223 -8.54 -5.48 11.03
N VAL A 224 -9.29 -4.53 11.61
CA VAL A 224 -10.15 -3.60 10.87
C VAL A 224 -9.35 -2.79 9.85
N VAL A 225 -8.22 -2.18 10.25
CA VAL A 225 -7.42 -1.40 9.29
C VAL A 225 -6.73 -2.31 8.27
N GLN A 226 -6.32 -3.53 8.63
CA GLN A 226 -5.79 -4.47 7.65
C GLN A 226 -6.85 -4.86 6.60
N ILE A 227 -8.08 -5.17 7.01
CA ILE A 227 -9.17 -5.49 6.07
C ILE A 227 -9.57 -4.25 5.25
N MET A 228 -9.51 -3.05 5.83
CA MET A 228 -9.69 -1.78 5.11
C MET A 228 -8.71 -1.66 3.94
N ALA A 229 -7.45 -2.06 4.14
CA ALA A 229 -6.46 -2.09 3.07
C ALA A 229 -6.83 -3.11 1.99
N VAL A 230 -7.12 -4.35 2.40
CA VAL A 230 -7.41 -5.46 1.48
C VAL A 230 -8.64 -5.15 0.60
N VAL A 231 -9.75 -4.68 1.19
CA VAL A 231 -10.97 -4.36 0.43
C VAL A 231 -10.80 -3.18 -0.52
N SER A 232 -9.81 -2.32 -0.27
CA SER A 232 -9.52 -1.15 -1.10
C SER A 232 -8.50 -1.44 -2.22
N MET A 233 -7.83 -2.60 -2.19
CA MET A 233 -6.88 -3.01 -3.23
C MET A 233 -7.59 -3.67 -4.39
N ASN A 234 -7.12 -3.43 -5.61
CA ASN A 234 -7.57 -4.05 -6.87
C ASN A 234 -9.05 -3.87 -7.27
N HIS A 235 -9.91 -3.44 -6.36
CA HIS A 235 -11.34 -3.36 -6.61
C HIS A 235 -11.84 -1.95 -6.92
N ASN A 236 -12.96 -1.87 -7.63
CA ASN A 236 -13.66 -0.63 -7.90
C ASN A 236 -14.10 0.04 -6.59
N VAL A 237 -13.83 1.33 -6.47
CA VAL A 237 -14.16 2.18 -5.31
C VAL A 237 -15.63 2.04 -4.91
N ALA A 238 -16.54 1.96 -5.89
CA ALA A 238 -17.97 1.80 -5.62
C ALA A 238 -18.31 0.47 -4.90
N SER A 239 -17.62 -0.63 -5.24
CA SER A 239 -17.84 -1.95 -4.63
C SER A 239 -17.26 -2.02 -3.21
N SER A 240 -16.14 -1.32 -2.95
CA SER A 240 -15.47 -1.31 -1.65
C SER A 240 -16.16 -0.42 -0.62
N GLN A 241 -16.78 0.68 -1.04
CA GLN A 241 -17.32 1.72 -0.15
C GLN A 241 -18.28 1.20 0.94
N PRO A 242 -19.24 0.28 0.69
CA PRO A 242 -20.13 -0.22 1.73
C PRO A 242 -19.40 -0.95 2.86
N PHE A 243 -18.33 -1.68 2.53
CA PHE A 243 -17.52 -2.40 3.51
C PHE A 243 -16.62 -1.45 4.29
N VAL A 244 -16.03 -0.48 3.61
CA VAL A 244 -15.26 0.60 4.22
C VAL A 244 -16.10 1.35 5.25
N LEU A 245 -17.35 1.70 4.91
CA LEU A 245 -18.27 2.36 5.83
C LEU A 245 -18.53 1.52 7.09
N GLN A 246 -18.78 0.22 6.92
CA GLN A 246 -18.97 -0.69 8.06
C GLN A 246 -17.70 -0.83 8.91
N LEU A 247 -16.52 -0.97 8.29
CA LEU A 247 -15.24 -1.03 8.98
C LEU A 247 -14.96 0.25 9.78
N SER A 248 -15.27 1.42 9.21
CA SER A 248 -15.11 2.70 9.90
C SER A 248 -15.96 2.79 11.17
N SER A 249 -17.13 2.14 11.23
CA SER A 249 -17.97 2.11 12.45
C SER A 249 -17.32 1.42 13.66
N PHE A 250 -16.21 0.71 13.47
CA PHE A 250 -15.43 0.13 14.57
C PHE A 250 -14.44 1.12 15.19
N PHE A 251 -14.15 2.26 14.55
CA PHE A 251 -13.11 3.19 15.00
C PHE A 251 -13.33 3.72 16.43
N PRO A 252 -14.54 4.22 16.78
CA PRO A 252 -14.81 4.67 18.14
C PRO A 252 -14.63 3.55 19.17
N PHE A 253 -15.07 2.33 18.82
CA PHE A 253 -14.93 1.17 19.71
C PHE A 253 -13.47 0.74 19.88
N CYS A 254 -12.66 0.85 18.84
CA CYS A 254 -11.24 0.51 18.85
C CYS A 254 -10.36 1.62 19.45
N GLY A 255 -10.92 2.82 19.69
CA GLY A 255 -10.16 3.99 20.14
C GLY A 255 -9.19 4.49 19.07
N LEU A 256 -9.58 4.39 17.80
CA LEU A 256 -8.82 4.91 16.66
C LEU A 256 -9.40 6.26 16.25
N SER A 257 -8.53 7.24 16.05
CA SER A 257 -8.89 8.57 15.56
C SER A 257 -8.31 8.83 14.18
N TYR A 258 -8.92 9.70 13.37
CA TYR A 258 -8.37 10.02 12.05
C TYR A 258 -6.99 10.68 12.16
N LEU A 259 -6.78 11.55 13.14
CA LEU A 259 -5.47 12.15 13.41
C LEU A 259 -4.44 11.09 13.82
N GLY A 260 -4.81 10.18 14.73
CA GLY A 260 -3.89 9.15 15.22
C GLY A 260 -3.53 8.11 14.17
N VAL A 261 -4.47 7.69 13.31
CA VAL A 261 -4.19 6.72 12.24
C VAL A 261 -3.46 7.37 11.05
N ILE A 262 -3.71 8.64 10.71
CA ILE A 262 -2.99 9.31 9.61
C ILE A 262 -1.56 9.67 10.01
N THR A 263 -1.29 9.95 11.29
CA THR A 263 0.08 10.16 11.81
C THR A 263 0.80 8.84 12.10
N GLY A 264 0.07 7.72 12.16
CA GLY A 264 0.58 6.40 12.51
C GLY A 264 0.72 6.14 14.02
N SER A 265 0.45 7.14 14.86
CA SER A 265 0.58 7.02 16.32
C SER A 265 -0.37 5.99 16.94
N ASP A 266 -1.62 5.94 16.49
CA ASP A 266 -2.60 4.95 16.94
C ASP A 266 -2.20 3.54 16.49
N VAL A 267 -1.72 3.41 15.24
CA VAL A 267 -1.23 2.14 14.68
C VAL A 267 -0.06 1.61 15.50
N ASP A 268 0.93 2.45 15.78
CA ASP A 268 2.11 2.04 16.55
C ASP A 268 1.73 1.65 17.99
N LYS A 269 0.74 2.34 18.59
CA LYS A 269 0.22 2.05 19.93
C LYS A 269 -0.49 0.69 19.98
N ILE A 270 -1.43 0.42 19.08
CA ILE A 270 -2.17 -0.85 19.05
C ILE A 270 -1.27 -2.03 18.63
N THR A 271 -0.28 -1.79 17.76
CA THR A 271 0.73 -2.80 17.39
C THR A 271 1.54 -3.23 18.60
N ARG A 272 2.07 -2.26 19.37
CA ARG A 272 2.80 -2.53 20.62
C ARG A 272 1.96 -3.28 21.65
N ALA A 273 0.67 -2.98 21.75
CA ALA A 273 -0.23 -3.68 22.68
C ALA A 273 -0.47 -5.16 22.33
N VAL A 274 -0.41 -5.52 21.04
CA VAL A 274 -0.72 -6.88 20.54
C VAL A 274 0.52 -7.75 20.40
N VAL A 275 1.60 -7.21 19.83
CA VAL A 275 2.81 -7.96 19.49
C VAL A 275 3.78 -8.01 20.66
N GLY A 276 3.88 -6.95 21.47
CA GLY A 276 4.94 -6.80 22.46
C GLY A 276 6.28 -6.41 21.81
N GLU A 277 7.40 -6.82 22.40
CA GLU A 277 8.75 -6.42 21.95
C GLU A 277 9.45 -7.43 21.00
N ASP A 278 8.91 -8.64 20.76
CA ASP A 278 9.72 -9.80 20.28
C ASP A 278 9.10 -10.69 19.15
N GLU A 279 8.12 -10.25 18.34
CA GLU A 279 7.53 -11.11 17.28
C GLU A 279 7.50 -10.46 15.88
N ASP A 280 8.62 -10.55 15.15
CA ASP A 280 8.73 -10.07 13.75
C ASP A 280 7.82 -10.84 12.76
N ASP A 281 7.62 -12.15 12.98
CA ASP A 281 6.84 -13.01 12.06
C ASP A 281 5.35 -12.65 12.03
N TYR A 282 4.79 -12.17 13.14
CA TYR A 282 3.37 -11.81 13.26
C TYR A 282 2.99 -10.66 12.31
N MET A 283 3.88 -9.67 12.19
CA MET A 283 3.62 -8.46 11.40
C MET A 283 3.71 -8.68 9.90
N SER A 284 4.30 -9.78 9.44
CA SER A 284 4.33 -10.13 8.01
C SER A 284 2.91 -10.28 7.43
N CYS A 285 1.98 -10.84 8.22
CA CYS A 285 0.58 -11.05 7.83
C CYS A 285 -0.25 -9.76 7.93
N LEU A 286 0.20 -8.79 8.73
CA LEU A 286 -0.42 -7.48 8.93
C LEU A 286 0.37 -6.36 8.23
N SER A 287 0.98 -6.69 7.08
CA SER A 287 1.88 -5.81 6.34
C SER A 287 1.20 -4.56 5.75
N ASP A 288 -0.13 -4.56 5.62
CA ASP A 288 -0.89 -3.45 5.04
C ASP A 288 -1.59 -2.58 6.07
N VAL A 289 -1.38 -2.80 7.38
CA VAL A 289 -2.00 -2.02 8.46
C VAL A 289 -1.79 -0.51 8.27
N LYS A 290 -0.58 -0.08 7.92
CA LYS A 290 -0.28 1.35 7.66
C LYS A 290 -0.97 1.89 6.40
N CYS A 291 -1.14 1.04 5.39
CA CYS A 291 -1.91 1.36 4.19
C CYS A 291 -3.38 1.56 4.54
N GLY A 292 -3.98 0.60 5.26
CA GLY A 292 -5.37 0.66 5.68
C GLY A 292 -5.70 1.79 6.65
N ALA A 293 -4.78 2.08 7.58
CA ALA A 293 -4.87 3.25 8.45
C ALA A 293 -4.94 4.55 7.64
N SER A 294 -4.03 4.73 6.67
CA SER A 294 -4.06 5.89 5.78
C SER A 294 -5.33 5.91 4.93
N LEU A 295 -5.74 4.76 4.39
CA LEU A 295 -6.93 4.62 3.55
C LEU A 295 -8.21 4.99 4.29
N SER A 296 -8.32 4.66 5.58
CA SER A 296 -9.50 5.01 6.37
C SER A 296 -9.80 6.51 6.36
N VAL A 297 -8.76 7.33 6.44
CA VAL A 297 -8.85 8.80 6.41
C VAL A 297 -9.12 9.30 4.99
N ILE A 298 -8.50 8.67 3.99
CA ILE A 298 -8.72 9.04 2.57
C ILE A 298 -10.14 8.69 2.12
N TRP A 299 -10.71 7.59 2.61
CA TRP A 299 -12.11 7.24 2.40
C TRP A 299 -13.05 8.21 3.12
N GLY A 300 -12.74 8.59 4.37
CA GLY A 300 -13.45 9.68 5.05
C GLY A 300 -13.34 11.02 4.31
N HIS A 301 -12.23 11.26 3.60
CA HIS A 301 -12.07 12.42 2.73
C HIS A 301 -12.88 12.36 1.44
N ALA A 302 -13.08 11.15 0.90
CA ALA A 302 -13.88 10.93 -0.30
C ALA A 302 -15.40 10.92 -0.02
N SER A 303 -15.81 10.52 1.19
CA SER A 303 -17.20 10.30 1.56
C SER A 303 -17.50 10.72 3.00
N ASP A 304 -18.33 11.75 3.17
CA ASP A 304 -18.78 12.23 4.48
C ASP A 304 -19.48 11.12 5.30
N ASP A 305 -20.18 10.19 4.65
CA ASP A 305 -20.80 9.04 5.32
C ASP A 305 -19.77 8.12 6.01
N VAL A 306 -18.58 7.97 5.43
CA VAL A 306 -17.50 7.16 6.01
C VAL A 306 -16.88 7.89 7.21
N ALA A 307 -16.70 9.20 7.11
CA ALA A 307 -16.25 10.04 8.24
C ALA A 307 -17.28 10.02 9.38
N GLY A 308 -18.56 10.14 9.06
CA GLY A 308 -19.66 10.04 10.02
C GLY A 308 -19.72 8.68 10.72
N ALA A 309 -19.49 7.59 9.99
CA ALA A 309 -19.42 6.25 10.58
C ALA A 309 -18.25 6.09 11.55
N ALA A 310 -17.11 6.75 11.29
CA ALA A 310 -15.97 6.78 12.22
C ALA A 310 -16.15 7.74 13.41
N GLU A 311 -17.23 8.53 13.44
CA GLU A 311 -17.45 9.63 14.41
C GLU A 311 -16.35 10.72 14.37
N GLU A 312 -15.79 10.99 13.20
CA GLU A 312 -14.64 11.88 13.03
C GLU A 312 -15.00 13.17 12.26
N ASP A 313 -14.35 14.28 12.62
CA ASP A 313 -14.43 15.55 11.87
C ASP A 313 -13.14 15.79 11.08
N LEU A 314 -13.22 15.53 9.78
CA LEU A 314 -12.08 15.68 8.88
C LEU A 314 -11.61 17.14 8.75
N ASN A 315 -12.46 18.14 8.99
CA ASN A 315 -12.02 19.54 8.94
C ASN A 315 -11.11 19.85 10.13
N SER A 316 -11.50 19.42 11.34
CA SER A 316 -10.65 19.51 12.53
C SER A 316 -9.30 18.82 12.33
N VAL A 317 -9.29 17.62 11.72
CA VAL A 317 -8.04 16.90 11.42
C VAL A 317 -7.16 17.66 10.43
N LYS A 318 -7.75 18.22 9.36
CA LYS A 318 -7.00 19.03 8.39
C LYS A 318 -6.41 20.29 9.01
N ASP A 319 -7.16 20.94 9.90
CA ASP A 319 -6.71 22.17 10.54
C ASP A 319 -5.59 21.90 11.56
N GLU A 320 -5.71 20.83 12.36
CA GLU A 320 -4.60 20.37 13.23
C GLU A 320 -3.34 20.07 12.40
N LEU A 321 -3.46 19.33 11.30
CA LEU A 321 -2.32 19.04 10.42
C LEU A 321 -1.75 20.29 9.73
N LYS A 322 -2.53 21.35 9.51
CA LYS A 322 -1.99 22.62 8.97
C LYS A 322 -1.22 23.40 10.05
N ASP A 323 -1.65 23.31 11.30
CA ASP A 323 -1.07 24.05 12.41
C ASP A 323 0.12 23.32 13.05
N ASN A 324 0.19 21.98 12.93
CA ASN A 324 1.25 21.14 13.47
C ASN A 324 2.13 20.51 12.38
N GLN A 325 3.32 21.09 12.19
CA GLN A 325 4.26 20.66 11.15
C GLN A 325 4.77 19.22 11.36
N THR A 326 5.01 18.81 12.61
CA THR A 326 5.52 17.45 12.90
C THR A 326 4.49 16.38 12.56
N GLU A 327 3.24 16.59 12.97
CA GLU A 327 2.14 15.68 12.63
C GLU A 327 1.86 15.67 11.13
N ARG A 328 1.99 16.83 10.46
CA ARG A 328 1.93 16.91 9.01
C ARG A 328 3.00 16.06 8.32
N TRP A 329 4.25 16.11 8.78
CA TRP A 329 5.32 15.26 8.23
C TRP A 329 5.05 13.78 8.43
N GLN A 330 4.49 13.39 9.58
CA GLN A 330 4.05 12.03 9.84
C GLN A 330 2.92 11.62 8.88
N ALA A 331 1.92 12.47 8.69
CA ALA A 331 0.81 12.25 7.76
C ALA A 331 1.27 12.09 6.31
N VAL A 332 2.14 12.99 5.83
CA VAL A 332 2.77 12.88 4.50
C VAL A 332 3.53 11.56 4.38
N GLY A 333 4.26 11.19 5.43
CA GLY A 333 5.01 9.95 5.50
C GLY A 333 4.14 8.69 5.44
N MET A 334 2.98 8.69 6.10
CA MET A 334 2.03 7.58 6.08
C MET A 334 1.35 7.42 4.70
N LEU A 335 1.04 8.53 4.03
CA LEU A 335 0.39 8.52 2.72
C LEU A 335 1.23 7.85 1.61
N LYS A 336 2.54 7.65 1.81
CA LYS A 336 3.35 6.82 0.90
C LYS A 336 2.77 5.41 0.72
N HIS A 337 2.14 4.87 1.76
CA HIS A 337 1.53 3.53 1.73
C HIS A 337 0.33 3.44 0.78
N ILE A 338 -0.27 4.58 0.41
CA ILE A 338 -1.32 4.65 -0.63
C ILE A 338 -0.71 4.95 -2.00
N LEU A 339 0.23 5.90 -2.04
CA LEU A 339 0.71 6.46 -3.30
C LEU A 339 1.67 5.51 -4.03
N ALA A 340 2.48 4.75 -3.29
CA ALA A 340 3.53 3.88 -3.84
C ALA A 340 3.02 2.58 -4.49
N PRO A 341 2.10 1.80 -3.88
CA PRO A 341 1.67 0.52 -4.44
C PRO A 341 0.95 0.66 -5.78
N ALA A 342 1.27 -0.20 -6.75
CA ALA A 342 0.59 -0.21 -8.05
C ALA A 342 -0.82 -0.80 -8.00
N THR A 343 -1.12 -1.62 -6.98
CA THR A 343 -2.40 -2.33 -6.78
C THR A 343 -3.53 -1.43 -6.31
N LEU A 344 -3.25 -0.19 -5.91
CA LEU A 344 -4.28 0.74 -5.44
C LEU A 344 -4.91 1.53 -6.59
N PRO A 345 -6.25 1.65 -6.63
CA PRO A 345 -6.97 2.43 -7.63
C PRO A 345 -6.48 3.88 -7.72
N TRP A 346 -6.38 4.40 -8.96
CA TRP A 346 -6.00 5.79 -9.22
C TRP A 346 -6.94 6.82 -8.58
N GLU A 347 -8.20 6.46 -8.38
CA GLU A 347 -9.18 7.30 -7.70
C GLU A 347 -8.81 7.53 -6.23
N LEU A 348 -8.45 6.48 -5.48
CA LEU A 348 -7.98 6.64 -4.10
C LEU A 348 -6.66 7.43 -4.03
N LYS A 349 -5.75 7.22 -4.99
CA LYS A 349 -4.54 8.04 -5.11
C LYS A 349 -4.86 9.51 -5.37
N ARG A 350 -5.90 9.81 -6.17
CA ARG A 350 -6.38 11.18 -6.39
C ARG A 350 -6.87 11.82 -5.09
N HIS A 351 -7.68 11.11 -4.31
CA HIS A 351 -8.13 11.61 -3.01
C HIS A 351 -6.96 11.84 -2.05
N ALA A 352 -5.97 10.95 -2.04
CA ALA A 352 -4.74 11.12 -1.25
C ALA A 352 -3.92 12.35 -1.68
N ILE A 353 -3.75 12.59 -2.98
CA ILE A 353 -3.08 13.80 -3.50
C ILE A 353 -3.87 15.07 -3.12
N ASN A 354 -5.19 15.06 -3.24
CA ASN A 354 -6.01 16.21 -2.86
C ASN A 354 -5.91 16.49 -1.35
N PHE A 355 -5.90 15.44 -0.52
CA PHE A 355 -5.69 15.57 0.92
C PHE A 355 -4.31 16.17 1.25
N LEU A 356 -3.24 15.74 0.59
CA LEU A 356 -1.90 16.33 0.72
C LEU A 356 -1.91 17.83 0.43
N ILE A 357 -2.58 18.26 -0.63
CA ILE A 357 -2.71 19.69 -0.97
C ILE A 357 -3.42 20.44 0.15
N CYS A 358 -4.50 19.88 0.70
CA CYS A 358 -5.27 20.51 1.78
C CYS A 358 -4.45 20.71 3.06
N ILE A 359 -3.69 19.71 3.50
CA ILE A 359 -2.95 19.79 4.76
C ILE A 359 -1.66 20.62 4.64
N THR A 360 -1.16 20.83 3.42
CA THR A 360 0.04 21.64 3.16
C THR A 360 -0.26 23.10 2.76
N ASP A 361 -1.53 23.53 2.86
CA ASP A 361 -1.96 24.90 2.55
C ASP A 361 -1.78 25.89 3.72
N GLY A 362 -1.30 25.42 4.88
CA GLY A 362 -1.09 26.23 6.08
C GLY A 362 0.13 27.16 6.00
N ASN A 363 0.17 28.18 6.87
CA ASN A 363 1.36 29.01 7.04
C ASN A 363 2.50 28.11 7.54
N ILE A 364 3.55 27.97 6.73
CA ILE A 364 4.78 27.30 7.14
C ILE A 364 5.37 28.15 8.28
N SER A 365 5.05 27.80 9.52
CA SER A 365 5.65 28.45 10.68
C SER A 365 7.17 28.26 10.57
N HIS A 366 7.93 29.31 10.90
CA HIS A 366 9.38 29.20 10.96
C HIS A 366 9.70 28.10 11.97
N CYS A 367 10.17 26.97 11.46
CA CYS A 367 10.57 25.80 12.23
C CYS A 367 11.43 26.27 13.42
N ASP A 368 11.02 25.95 14.65
CA ASP A 368 11.95 26.03 15.77
C ASP A 368 13.13 25.12 15.41
N GLU A 369 14.35 25.66 15.44
CA GLU A 369 15.61 24.94 15.15
C GLU A 369 15.86 23.75 16.09
N HIS A 370 14.91 23.44 16.99
CA HIS A 370 14.92 22.38 17.98
C HIS A 370 14.17 21.10 17.56
N ASN A 371 13.45 21.08 16.42
CA ASN A 371 12.79 19.87 15.95
C ASN A 371 13.76 18.94 15.19
N ASP A 372 13.88 17.69 15.66
CA ASP A 372 14.72 16.66 15.06
C ASP A 372 14.12 16.10 13.76
N PHE A 373 14.28 16.87 12.67
CA PHE A 373 13.85 16.50 11.31
C PHE A 373 14.44 15.17 10.83
N SER A 374 15.59 14.74 11.38
CA SER A 374 16.30 13.55 10.92
C SER A 374 15.44 12.28 11.01
N SER A 375 14.55 12.22 12.00
CA SER A 375 13.62 11.10 12.22
C SER A 375 12.57 10.95 11.11
N TYR A 376 12.26 12.03 10.38
CA TYR A 376 11.24 12.05 9.33
C TYR A 376 11.83 11.97 7.92
N MET A 377 13.12 12.25 7.76
CA MET A 377 13.78 12.41 6.46
C MET A 377 13.55 11.22 5.52
N THR A 378 13.78 9.99 6.00
CA THR A 378 13.60 8.76 5.20
C THR A 378 12.15 8.56 4.75
N THR A 379 11.20 8.84 5.64
CA THR A 379 9.78 8.64 5.36
C THR A 379 9.25 9.69 4.39
N LEU A 380 9.65 10.95 4.55
CA LEU A 380 9.33 12.03 3.62
C LEU A 380 9.98 11.82 2.24
N PHE A 381 11.21 11.34 2.19
CA PHE A 381 11.88 10.99 0.93
C PHE A 381 11.07 9.92 0.17
N ALA A 382 10.67 8.84 0.85
CA ALA A 382 9.85 7.79 0.25
C ALA A 382 8.47 8.30 -0.21
N ALA A 383 7.85 9.21 0.55
CA ALA A 383 6.59 9.85 0.15
C ALA A 383 6.76 10.72 -1.11
N LEU A 384 7.84 11.51 -1.19
CA LEU A 384 8.17 12.31 -2.36
C LEU A 384 8.42 11.44 -3.59
N GLN A 385 9.12 10.31 -3.44
CA GLN A 385 9.28 9.33 -4.53
C GLN A 385 7.93 8.76 -4.98
N ALA A 386 7.04 8.41 -4.05
CA ALA A 386 5.70 7.93 -4.38
C ALA A 386 4.88 8.98 -5.16
N VAL A 387 4.99 10.26 -4.80
CA VAL A 387 4.37 11.36 -5.57
C VAL A 387 5.00 11.51 -6.96
N GLN A 388 6.33 11.36 -7.11
CA GLN A 388 6.99 11.35 -8.42
C GLN A 388 6.45 10.25 -9.34
N MET A 389 6.18 9.05 -8.79
CA MET A 389 5.57 7.97 -9.56
C MET A 389 4.21 8.39 -10.13
N ILE A 390 3.40 9.12 -9.36
CA ILE A 390 2.10 9.63 -9.85
C ILE A 390 2.30 10.68 -10.94
N ILE A 391 3.24 11.61 -10.76
CA ILE A 391 3.57 12.64 -11.77
C ILE A 391 3.99 11.97 -13.09
N MET A 392 4.74 10.88 -13.05
CA MET A 392 5.25 10.20 -14.24
C MET A 392 4.21 9.29 -14.90
N TYR A 393 3.48 8.49 -14.12
CA TYR A 393 2.72 7.35 -14.64
C TYR A 393 1.21 7.51 -14.64
N ALA A 394 0.63 8.50 -13.95
CA ALA A 394 -0.81 8.70 -14.00
C ALA A 394 -1.26 9.13 -15.41
N SER A 395 -2.27 8.46 -15.96
CA SER A 395 -2.86 8.81 -17.27
C SER A 395 -3.62 10.14 -17.22
N ASP A 396 -4.23 10.46 -16.07
CA ASP A 396 -4.95 11.71 -15.87
C ASP A 396 -3.99 12.89 -15.67
N THR A 397 -4.06 13.86 -16.59
CA THR A 397 -3.25 15.07 -16.56
C THR A 397 -3.59 16.01 -15.40
N VAL A 398 -4.85 16.06 -14.95
CA VAL A 398 -5.24 16.83 -13.75
C VAL A 398 -4.59 16.23 -12.51
N LEU A 399 -4.62 14.90 -12.39
CA LEU A 399 -3.96 14.20 -11.28
C LEU A 399 -2.46 14.45 -11.29
N ARG A 400 -1.79 14.37 -12.45
CA ARG A 400 -0.35 14.68 -12.57
C ARG A 400 -0.02 16.12 -12.13
N LYS A 401 -0.85 17.10 -12.52
CA LYS A 401 -0.67 18.50 -12.12
C LYS A 401 -0.85 18.70 -10.62
N ASN A 402 -1.90 18.10 -10.04
CA ASN A 402 -2.14 18.16 -8.60
C ASN A 402 -1.01 17.47 -7.82
N ALA A 403 -0.52 16.33 -8.30
CA ALA A 403 0.61 15.64 -7.70
C ALA A 403 1.88 16.50 -7.74
N PHE A 404 2.14 17.19 -8.86
CA PHE A 404 3.26 18.13 -8.94
C PHE A 404 3.11 19.33 -8.00
N GLU A 405 1.89 19.83 -7.80
CA GLU A 405 1.62 20.87 -6.82
C GLU A 405 1.85 20.38 -5.39
N ALA A 406 1.30 19.22 -5.02
CA ALA A 406 1.53 18.58 -3.72
C ALA A 406 3.03 18.35 -3.48
N PHE A 407 3.76 17.88 -4.48
CA PHE A 407 5.22 17.67 -4.42
C PHE A 407 5.97 18.95 -4.03
N LYS A 408 5.67 20.09 -4.68
CA LYS A 408 6.30 21.37 -4.35
C LYS A 408 5.96 21.85 -2.94
N ARG A 409 4.71 21.65 -2.50
CA ARG A 409 4.27 22.05 -1.16
C ARG A 409 4.95 21.23 -0.07
N ILE A 410 5.06 19.91 -0.24
CA ILE A 410 5.81 19.04 0.67
C ILE A 410 7.28 19.47 0.75
N LEU A 411 7.91 19.75 -0.40
CA LEU A 411 9.30 20.26 -0.41
C LEU A 411 9.44 21.60 0.32
N ALA A 412 8.47 22.51 0.14
CA ALA A 412 8.48 23.81 0.82
C ALA A 412 8.36 23.66 2.35
N ASP A 413 7.64 22.63 2.81
CA ASP A 413 7.45 22.31 4.23
C ASP A 413 8.67 21.65 4.88
N ILE A 414 9.64 21.18 4.10
CA ILE A 414 10.93 20.68 4.61
C ILE A 414 11.82 21.89 5.00
N PRO A 415 12.54 21.83 6.14
CA PRO A 415 13.48 22.88 6.54
C PRO A 415 14.48 23.22 5.43
N ALA A 416 14.72 24.52 5.22
CA ALA A 416 15.54 24.99 4.10
C ALA A 416 16.97 24.40 4.10
N SER A 417 17.54 24.14 5.28
CA SER A 417 18.86 23.50 5.45
C SER A 417 18.92 22.05 4.95
N GLN A 418 17.77 21.36 4.91
CA GLN A 418 17.66 19.95 4.51
C GLN A 418 17.05 19.77 3.12
N ARG A 419 16.32 20.79 2.62
CA ARG A 419 15.60 20.73 1.34
C ARG A 419 16.54 20.50 0.15
N PHE A 420 17.74 21.09 0.16
CA PHE A 420 18.72 20.85 -0.91
C PHE A 420 19.19 19.39 -0.92
N ASP A 421 19.50 18.81 0.24
CA ASP A 421 19.95 17.43 0.34
C ASP A 421 18.85 16.44 -0.06
N MET A 422 17.59 16.76 0.27
CA MET A 422 16.43 16.01 -0.21
C MET A 422 16.33 16.04 -1.74
N LEU A 423 16.43 17.23 -2.36
CA LEU A 423 16.40 17.39 -3.82
C LEU A 423 17.58 16.67 -4.51
N LYS A 424 18.80 16.81 -3.96
CA LYS A 424 19.99 16.10 -4.45
C LYS A 424 19.77 14.58 -4.40
N SER A 425 19.23 14.07 -3.30
CA SER A 425 18.92 12.65 -3.14
C SER A 425 17.87 12.17 -4.14
N LEU A 426 16.81 12.95 -4.37
CA LEU A 426 15.76 12.61 -5.34
C LEU A 426 16.29 12.60 -6.77
N ILE A 427 17.22 13.49 -7.12
CA ILE A 427 17.88 13.51 -8.44
C ILE A 427 18.76 12.28 -8.63
N ILE A 428 19.59 11.95 -7.63
CA ILE A 428 20.51 10.81 -7.70
C ILE A 428 19.78 9.48 -7.83
N ASN A 429 18.61 9.36 -7.17
CA ASN A 429 17.82 8.12 -7.16
C ASN A 429 16.74 8.06 -8.25
N SER A 430 16.74 8.99 -9.22
CA SER A 430 15.78 8.98 -10.32
C SER A 430 16.43 8.44 -11.59
N ASN A 431 15.72 7.54 -12.29
CA ASN A 431 16.14 7.02 -13.60
C ASN A 431 15.45 7.72 -14.77
N SER A 432 14.59 8.71 -14.51
CA SER A 432 13.81 9.42 -15.54
C SER A 432 14.47 10.75 -15.88
N SER A 433 14.94 10.90 -17.13
CA SER A 433 15.55 12.13 -17.65
C SER A 433 14.65 13.35 -17.46
N SER A 434 13.36 13.24 -17.79
CA SER A 434 12.39 14.32 -17.61
C SER A 434 12.12 14.64 -16.14
N MET A 435 12.08 13.64 -15.25
CA MET A 435 11.89 13.89 -13.82
C MET A 435 13.12 14.56 -13.20
N ILE A 436 14.33 14.15 -13.57
CA ILE A 436 15.57 14.83 -13.18
C ILE A 436 15.54 16.30 -13.65
N ALA A 437 15.13 16.55 -14.90
CA ALA A 437 15.03 17.89 -15.44
C ALA A 437 14.08 18.80 -14.62
N ILE A 438 12.91 18.27 -14.22
CA ILE A 438 11.94 18.94 -13.34
C ILE A 438 12.58 19.25 -11.97
N LEU A 439 13.30 18.31 -11.38
CA LEU A 439 13.94 18.51 -10.08
C LEU A 439 15.05 19.57 -10.13
N LEU A 440 15.84 19.59 -11.21
CA LEU A 440 16.85 20.62 -11.46
C LEU A 440 16.22 22.01 -11.62
N ASP A 441 15.05 22.09 -12.26
CA ASP A 441 14.29 23.34 -12.34
C ASP A 441 13.77 23.80 -10.97
N ILE A 442 13.39 22.87 -10.08
CA ILE A 442 13.05 23.20 -8.69
C ILE A 442 14.28 23.75 -7.94
N VAL A 443 15.46 23.11 -8.08
CA VAL A 443 16.71 23.62 -7.48
C VAL A 443 17.01 25.04 -7.96
N LYS A 444 16.86 25.30 -9.27
CA LYS A 444 17.00 26.64 -9.86
C LYS A 444 15.99 27.63 -9.27
N GLY A 445 14.75 27.20 -9.03
CA GLY A 445 13.71 27.99 -8.38
C GLY A 445 14.07 28.39 -6.94
N GLU A 446 14.60 27.47 -6.14
CA GLU A 446 15.07 27.73 -4.78
C GLU A 446 16.24 28.73 -4.76
N LEU A 447 17.23 28.55 -5.64
CA LEU A 447 18.34 29.51 -5.82
C LEU A 447 17.84 30.92 -6.17
N HIS A 448 16.82 31.00 -7.03
CA HIS A 448 16.21 32.27 -7.41
C HIS A 448 15.47 32.92 -6.24
N LYS A 449 14.70 32.15 -5.47
CA LYS A 449 13.97 32.63 -4.29
C LYS A 449 14.91 33.18 -3.21
N GLU A 450 15.98 32.46 -2.91
CA GLU A 450 17.03 32.90 -1.97
C GLU A 450 17.72 34.19 -2.44
N SER A 451 17.99 34.31 -3.74
CA SER A 451 18.58 35.53 -4.31
C SER A 451 17.67 36.75 -4.12
N CYS A 452 16.36 36.60 -4.31
CA CYS A 452 15.41 37.69 -4.17
C CYS A 452 15.24 38.14 -2.71
N GLN A 453 15.33 37.21 -1.75
CA GLN A 453 15.26 37.53 -0.32
C GLN A 453 16.49 38.34 0.16
N ASN A 454 17.66 38.10 -0.42
CA ASN A 454 18.90 38.81 -0.09
C ASN A 454 18.96 40.27 -0.58
N VAL A 455 18.05 40.69 -1.47
CA VAL A 455 18.03 42.05 -2.06
C VAL A 455 17.09 42.99 -1.28
N GLY A 456 16.19 42.47 -0.43
CA GLY A 456 15.15 43.25 0.24
C GLY A 456 15.49 43.80 1.64
N ASN A 457 16.59 43.36 2.27
CA ASN A 457 16.90 43.64 3.69
C ASN A 457 18.15 44.54 3.87
N ASP A 458 18.26 45.63 3.12
CA ASP A 458 19.36 46.61 3.25
C ASP A 458 19.17 47.62 4.42
N GLU A 459 18.15 47.45 5.27
CA GLU A 459 17.86 48.35 6.40
C GLU A 459 18.01 47.67 7.79
N LEU A 460 19.13 47.00 8.07
CA LEU A 460 19.79 46.91 9.41
C LEU A 460 20.93 45.87 9.35
N PRO A 461 22.06 46.06 10.08
CA PRO A 461 23.11 45.05 10.17
C PRO A 461 22.71 43.95 11.17
N GLN A 462 21.74 43.11 10.82
CA GLN A 462 21.68 41.76 11.37
C GLN A 462 22.48 40.83 10.45
N ALA A 463 23.16 39.83 11.05
CA ALA A 463 23.96 38.86 10.31
C ALA A 463 23.15 38.29 9.16
N LYS A 464 23.64 38.43 7.92
CA LYS A 464 22.99 37.85 6.74
C LYS A 464 22.77 36.35 7.01
N PRO A 465 21.55 35.83 6.85
CA PRO A 465 21.33 34.40 7.00
C PRO A 465 22.28 33.64 6.06
N PRO A 466 22.81 32.47 6.48
CA PRO A 466 23.72 31.69 5.66
C PRO A 466 23.04 31.35 4.33
N THR A 467 23.81 31.41 3.23
CA THR A 467 23.29 30.97 1.93
C THR A 467 23.17 29.45 1.91
N LEU A 468 21.95 28.93 1.91
CA LEU A 468 21.67 27.50 2.06
C LEU A 468 21.73 26.75 0.73
N PHE A 469 21.28 27.36 -0.37
CA PHE A 469 21.32 26.73 -1.69
C PHE A 469 22.55 27.14 -2.51
N TRP A 470 23.10 28.34 -2.31
CA TRP A 470 24.32 28.79 -3.00
C TRP A 470 25.59 28.14 -2.44
N THR A 471 25.76 26.84 -2.70
CA THR A 471 26.91 26.05 -2.23
C THR A 471 27.61 25.35 -3.40
N ALA A 472 28.84 24.86 -3.16
CA ALA A 472 29.59 24.09 -4.15
C ALA A 472 28.84 22.82 -4.63
N ASN A 473 27.93 22.29 -3.79
CA ASN A 473 27.13 21.11 -4.10
C ASN A 473 26.24 21.30 -5.34
N VAL A 474 25.87 22.52 -5.71
CA VAL A 474 25.12 22.81 -6.95
C VAL A 474 25.96 22.46 -8.18
N LEU A 475 27.26 22.75 -8.15
CA LEU A 475 28.16 22.43 -9.25
C LEU A 475 28.45 20.93 -9.31
N GLU A 476 28.56 20.27 -8.16
CA GLU A 476 28.66 18.80 -8.11
C GLU A 476 27.44 18.14 -8.74
N LEU A 477 26.24 18.67 -8.49
CA LEU A 477 25.00 18.17 -9.06
C LEU A 477 24.97 18.34 -10.60
N VAL A 478 25.40 19.50 -11.11
CA VAL A 478 25.55 19.72 -12.56
C VAL A 478 26.58 18.76 -13.15
N GLU A 479 27.73 18.60 -12.49
CA GLU A 479 28.80 17.70 -12.95
C GLU A 479 28.31 16.25 -13.02
N LEU A 480 27.56 15.79 -12.01
CA LEU A 480 27.01 14.43 -11.99
C LEU A 480 26.16 14.12 -13.24
N ILE A 481 25.41 15.10 -13.73
CA ILE A 481 24.56 14.93 -14.92
C ILE A 481 25.36 15.05 -16.22
N LEU A 482 26.28 16.02 -16.31
CA LEU A 482 27.03 16.30 -17.53
C LEU A 482 28.27 15.42 -17.70
N LYS A 483 28.65 14.71 -16.64
CA LYS A 483 29.73 13.72 -16.60
C LYS A 483 29.28 12.53 -15.75
N PRO A 484 28.50 11.60 -16.35
CA PRO A 484 27.97 10.44 -15.63
C PRO A 484 29.06 9.60 -14.97
N PRO A 485 28.77 8.92 -13.84
CA PRO A 485 29.73 8.07 -13.11
C PRO A 485 30.32 6.94 -13.95
N GLU A 486 29.57 6.44 -14.93
CA GLU A 486 29.98 5.39 -15.87
C GLU A 486 31.12 5.84 -16.79
N GLY A 487 31.39 7.14 -16.84
CA GLY A 487 32.41 7.76 -17.67
C GLY A 487 31.88 8.16 -19.06
N GLY A 488 32.62 9.05 -19.72
CA GLY A 488 32.20 9.63 -21.00
C GLY A 488 31.13 10.73 -20.85
N PRO A 489 30.60 11.23 -21.98
CA PRO A 489 29.50 12.19 -21.97
C PRO A 489 28.13 11.49 -21.86
N PRO A 490 27.03 12.22 -21.55
CA PRO A 490 25.67 11.69 -21.41
C PRO A 490 25.15 10.96 -22.67
N SER A 491 24.18 10.06 -22.49
CA SER A 491 23.64 9.24 -23.59
C SER A 491 22.48 9.93 -24.30
N PHE A 492 22.57 10.11 -25.61
CA PHE A 492 21.50 10.70 -26.42
C PHE A 492 20.81 9.65 -27.30
N PRO A 493 19.48 9.75 -27.49
CA PRO A 493 18.59 10.85 -27.07
C PRO A 493 18.03 10.76 -25.64
N GLU A 494 18.31 9.69 -24.89
CA GLU A 494 17.66 9.38 -23.60
C GLU A 494 17.87 10.47 -22.53
N ASP A 495 19.05 11.10 -22.51
CA ASP A 495 19.44 12.09 -21.50
C ASP A 495 19.16 13.54 -21.89
N THR A 496 18.42 13.77 -22.98
CA THR A 496 18.16 15.10 -23.55
C THR A 496 17.65 16.09 -22.50
N ASP A 497 16.57 15.75 -21.79
CA ASP A 497 15.90 16.65 -20.85
C ASP A 497 16.81 17.00 -19.67
N LYS A 498 17.44 16.00 -19.03
CA LYS A 498 18.29 16.23 -17.87
C LYS A 498 19.54 17.04 -18.23
N VAL A 499 20.13 16.80 -19.40
CA VAL A 499 21.30 17.56 -19.88
C VAL A 499 20.93 19.01 -20.15
N LEU A 500 19.82 19.25 -20.85
CA LEU A 500 19.36 20.61 -21.14
C LEU A 500 19.08 21.39 -19.84
N SER A 501 18.43 20.76 -18.86
CA SER A 501 18.17 21.40 -17.57
C SER A 501 19.45 21.66 -16.78
N ALA A 502 20.41 20.73 -16.75
CA ALA A 502 21.70 20.91 -16.08
C ALA A 502 22.53 22.04 -16.70
N LEU A 503 22.59 22.14 -18.03
CA LEU A 503 23.24 23.26 -18.72
C LEU A 503 22.56 24.60 -18.39
N ASN A 504 21.23 24.63 -18.33
CA ASN A 504 20.48 25.82 -17.95
C ASN A 504 20.72 26.24 -16.50
N LEU A 505 20.82 25.29 -15.57
CA LEU A 505 21.17 25.54 -14.17
C LEU A 505 22.59 26.11 -14.07
N TYR A 506 23.57 25.50 -14.74
CA TYR A 506 24.94 26.01 -14.78
C TYR A 506 25.01 27.43 -15.33
N ARG A 507 24.36 27.67 -16.47
CA ARG A 507 24.27 28.99 -17.10
C ARG A 507 23.69 30.03 -16.14
N PHE A 508 22.61 29.66 -15.44
CA PHE A 508 21.95 30.55 -14.48
C PHE A 508 22.89 30.92 -13.33
N VAL A 509 23.54 29.93 -12.70
CA VAL A 509 24.47 30.14 -11.58
C VAL A 509 25.65 31.01 -12.02
N LEU A 510 26.27 30.70 -13.15
CA LEU A 510 27.40 31.45 -13.70
C LEU A 510 27.05 32.92 -13.98
N ILE A 511 25.89 33.20 -14.59
CA ILE A 511 25.44 34.57 -14.88
C ILE A 511 25.14 35.32 -13.57
N LYS A 512 24.44 34.68 -12.63
CA LYS A 512 24.03 35.32 -11.37
C LYS A 512 25.23 35.69 -10.51
N GLU A 513 26.18 34.78 -10.31
CA GLU A 513 27.38 35.05 -9.51
C GLU A 513 28.31 36.08 -10.19
N SER A 514 28.47 35.99 -11.52
CA SER A 514 29.24 36.98 -12.28
C SER A 514 28.64 38.39 -12.20
N THR A 515 27.32 38.52 -12.37
CA THR A 515 26.63 39.82 -12.31
C THR A 515 26.58 40.38 -10.88
N GLY A 516 26.33 39.50 -9.91
CA GLY A 516 26.27 39.85 -8.48
C GLY A 516 27.64 40.10 -7.84
N LYS A 517 28.73 39.78 -8.55
CA LYS A 517 30.12 39.82 -8.03
C LYS A 517 30.29 38.95 -6.77
N THR A 518 29.66 37.79 -6.76
CA THR A 518 29.78 36.77 -5.68
C THR A 518 30.44 35.50 -6.21
N ASN A 519 30.79 34.58 -5.32
CA ASN A 519 31.33 33.26 -5.70
C ASN A 519 31.06 32.20 -4.62
N HIS A 520 29.83 32.17 -4.09
CA HIS A 520 29.42 31.25 -3.03
C HIS A 520 29.49 29.79 -3.49
N THR A 521 29.16 29.50 -4.75
CA THR A 521 29.26 28.15 -5.31
C THR A 521 30.68 27.80 -5.76
N GLY A 522 31.56 28.79 -5.89
CA GLY A 522 32.87 28.63 -6.49
C GLY A 522 32.86 28.60 -8.03
N VAL A 523 31.73 28.84 -8.69
CA VAL A 523 31.59 28.71 -10.16
C VAL A 523 32.52 29.61 -10.95
N ILE A 524 32.81 30.82 -10.45
CA ILE A 524 33.70 31.76 -11.13
C ILE A 524 35.18 31.54 -10.75
N SER A 525 35.50 30.56 -9.90
CA SER A 525 36.92 30.26 -9.63
C SER A 525 37.60 29.71 -10.89
N ARG A 526 38.84 30.15 -11.14
CA ARG A 526 39.62 29.69 -12.30
C ARG A 526 39.71 28.17 -12.39
N SER A 527 39.87 27.49 -11.24
CA SER A 527 39.92 26.03 -11.16
C SER A 527 38.60 25.39 -11.59
N ASN A 528 37.46 25.87 -11.09
CA ASN A 528 36.15 25.29 -11.44
C ASN A 528 35.75 25.62 -12.88
N LEU A 529 36.05 26.82 -13.39
CA LEU A 529 35.85 27.17 -14.79
C LEU A 529 36.66 26.26 -15.72
N GLN A 530 37.94 26.02 -15.42
CA GLN A 530 38.78 25.10 -16.18
C GLN A 530 38.30 23.65 -16.07
N LYS A 531 37.88 23.22 -14.88
CA LYS A 531 37.31 21.90 -14.63
C LYS A 531 36.03 21.69 -15.44
N ALA A 532 35.12 22.67 -15.45
CA ALA A 532 33.89 22.63 -16.21
C ALA A 532 34.14 22.56 -17.72
N TYR A 533 35.01 23.47 -18.20
CA TYR A 533 35.35 23.58 -19.62
C TYR A 533 35.93 22.27 -20.17
N LYS A 534 36.98 21.74 -19.53
CA LYS A 534 37.68 20.55 -20.00
C LYS A 534 36.99 19.25 -19.60
N GLY A 535 36.34 19.23 -18.44
CA GLY A 535 35.81 18.03 -17.83
C GLY A 535 34.48 17.57 -18.41
N TRP A 536 33.63 18.49 -18.88
CA TRP A 536 32.31 18.13 -19.41
C TRP A 536 31.78 19.00 -20.56
N LEU A 537 32.06 20.31 -20.62
CA LEU A 537 31.57 21.15 -21.74
C LEU A 537 32.17 20.75 -23.10
N LEU A 538 33.50 20.60 -23.19
CA LEU A 538 34.17 20.22 -24.43
C LEU A 538 33.88 18.77 -24.88
N PRO A 539 33.90 17.77 -23.97
CA PRO A 539 33.45 16.42 -24.31
C PRO A 539 32.01 16.41 -24.86
N LEU A 540 31.08 17.10 -24.18
CA LEU A 540 29.70 17.18 -24.61
C LEU A 540 29.56 17.87 -25.97
N ARG A 541 30.31 18.95 -26.22
CA ARG A 541 30.33 19.61 -27.55
C ARG A 541 30.76 18.65 -28.64
N THR A 542 31.80 17.86 -28.38
CA THR A 542 32.33 16.90 -29.35
C THR A 542 31.27 15.87 -29.73
N GLN A 543 30.58 15.31 -28.73
CA GLN A 543 29.51 14.34 -28.95
C GLN A 543 28.31 14.96 -29.68
N VAL A 544 27.81 16.11 -29.23
CA VAL A 544 26.64 16.78 -29.85
C VAL A 544 26.95 17.16 -31.29
N THR A 545 28.14 17.70 -31.59
CA THR A 545 28.57 18.00 -32.96
C THR A 545 28.67 16.73 -33.83
N ALA A 546 29.18 15.62 -33.29
CA ALA A 546 29.26 14.35 -34.02
C ALA A 546 27.85 13.83 -34.37
N LEU A 547 26.94 13.80 -33.39
CA LEU A 547 25.55 13.38 -33.60
C LEU A 547 24.83 14.26 -34.63
N MET A 548 25.01 15.58 -34.58
CA MET A 548 24.42 16.49 -35.57
C MET A 548 25.02 16.32 -36.98
N ALA A 549 26.29 15.94 -37.09
CA ALA A 549 26.91 15.64 -38.37
C ALA A 549 26.42 14.31 -38.95
N GLU A 550 26.26 13.28 -38.12
CA GLU A 550 25.69 11.98 -38.48
C GLU A 550 24.23 12.13 -38.95
N THR A 551 23.42 12.88 -38.19
CA THR A 551 21.99 13.12 -38.49
C THR A 551 21.77 13.91 -39.80
N ARG A 552 22.79 14.63 -40.30
CA ARG A 552 22.71 15.33 -41.60
C ARG A 552 23.04 14.44 -42.80
N ASN A 553 23.70 13.31 -42.58
CA ASN A 553 24.16 12.42 -43.65
C ASN A 553 23.22 11.23 -43.90
N ASP A 554 22.35 10.89 -42.94
CA ASP A 554 21.34 9.84 -43.05
C ASP A 554 19.99 10.43 -43.46
N TYR A 555 19.52 10.06 -44.67
CA TYR A 555 18.21 10.49 -45.20
C TYR A 555 17.01 9.84 -44.48
N GLU A 556 17.25 8.89 -43.57
CA GLU A 556 16.22 8.10 -42.86
C GLU A 556 16.15 8.38 -41.34
N LEU A 557 17.02 9.24 -40.79
CA LEU A 557 16.95 9.63 -39.38
C LEU A 557 15.83 10.67 -39.14
N PRO A 558 14.95 10.51 -38.13
CA PRO A 558 13.79 11.37 -37.97
C PRO A 558 14.17 12.83 -37.70
N LEU A 559 13.51 13.77 -38.37
CA LEU A 559 13.58 15.23 -38.11
C LEU A 559 13.46 15.58 -36.61
N ASP A 560 12.79 14.72 -35.84
CA ASP A 560 12.62 14.81 -34.39
C ASP A 560 13.94 14.76 -33.61
N ALA A 561 14.96 14.01 -34.07
CA ALA A 561 16.27 13.94 -33.41
C ALA A 561 17.08 15.24 -33.53
N LEU A 562 16.92 15.96 -34.65
CA LEU A 562 17.50 17.31 -34.82
C LEU A 562 16.78 18.32 -33.93
N CYS A 563 15.45 18.23 -33.83
CA CYS A 563 14.64 19.12 -33.00
C CYS A 563 14.97 18.98 -31.49
N THR A 564 15.35 17.79 -31.02
CA THR A 564 15.73 17.55 -29.61
C THR A 564 17.16 17.99 -29.29
N LEU A 565 18.11 17.88 -30.23
CA LEU A 565 19.51 18.26 -30.01
C LEU A 565 19.78 19.76 -30.15
N ASN A 566 19.02 20.48 -30.99
CA ASN A 566 19.23 21.92 -31.23
C ASN A 566 19.19 22.78 -29.94
N PRO A 567 18.23 22.61 -29.02
CA PRO A 567 18.22 23.36 -27.75
C PRO A 567 19.48 23.10 -26.92
N ILE A 568 19.98 21.87 -26.90
CA ILE A 568 21.19 21.51 -26.16
C ILE A 568 22.41 22.21 -26.77
N GLU A 569 22.56 22.16 -28.09
CA GLU A 569 23.64 22.85 -28.79
C GLU A 569 23.67 24.33 -28.41
N LEU A 570 22.54 25.03 -28.57
CA LEU A 570 22.46 26.47 -28.29
C LEU A 570 22.85 26.83 -26.86
N VAL A 571 22.35 26.09 -25.86
CA VAL A 571 22.67 26.36 -24.45
C VAL A 571 24.12 25.98 -24.14
N LEU A 572 24.63 24.90 -24.71
CA LEU A 572 26.00 24.44 -24.53
C LEU A 572 27.02 25.46 -25.04
N TYR A 573 26.86 25.92 -26.28
CA TYR A 573 27.74 26.94 -26.85
C TYR A 573 27.68 28.23 -26.03
N ARG A 574 26.49 28.62 -25.55
CA ARG A 574 26.37 29.77 -24.65
C ARG A 574 27.12 29.58 -23.33
N CYS A 575 27.10 28.38 -22.73
CA CYS A 575 27.87 28.09 -21.52
C CYS A 575 29.38 28.18 -21.78
N ILE A 576 29.84 27.69 -22.93
CA ILE A 576 31.24 27.75 -23.35
C ILE A 576 31.70 29.20 -23.50
N GLU A 577 30.93 30.04 -24.22
CA GLU A 577 31.24 31.47 -24.38
C GLU A 577 31.41 32.17 -23.02
N LEU A 578 30.45 31.96 -22.11
CA LEU A 578 30.48 32.57 -20.79
C LEU A 578 31.71 32.15 -19.99
N VAL A 579 32.09 30.87 -20.06
CA VAL A 579 33.29 30.36 -19.37
C VAL A 579 34.57 30.96 -19.96
N GLU A 580 34.67 31.02 -21.28
CA GLU A 580 35.83 31.62 -21.97
C GLU A 580 35.98 33.11 -21.64
N ASP A 581 34.88 33.85 -21.60
CA ASP A 581 34.89 35.27 -21.25
C ASP A 581 35.32 35.50 -19.80
N GLN A 582 34.83 34.70 -18.85
CA GLN A 582 35.27 34.77 -17.45
C GLN A 582 36.76 34.40 -17.28
N LEU A 583 37.25 33.39 -18.00
CA LEU A 583 38.66 33.02 -17.98
C LEU A 583 39.58 34.11 -18.55
N LYS A 584 39.14 34.80 -19.62
CA LYS A 584 39.86 35.96 -20.19
C LYS A 584 39.92 37.11 -19.19
N GLN A 585 38.81 37.45 -18.55
CA GLN A 585 38.74 38.51 -17.54
C GLN A 585 39.67 38.29 -16.35
N GLN A 586 39.96 37.03 -15.99
CA GLN A 586 40.89 36.67 -14.91
C GLN A 586 42.35 36.55 -15.34
N SER A 587 42.63 36.67 -16.64
CA SER A 587 43.98 36.65 -17.22
C SER A 587 44.52 38.05 -17.54
N MET A 588 43.63 39.05 -17.53
CA MET A 588 43.93 40.47 -17.48
C MET A 588 44.06 40.91 -16.02
#